data_AF-A0A2N0NUW9-F1
#
_entry.id   AF-A0A2N0NUW9-F1
#
_cell.length_a   1.000
_cell.length_b   1.000
_cell.length_c   1.000
_cell.angle_alpha   90.00
_cell.angle_beta   90.00
_cell.angle_gamma   90.00
#
_symmetry.space_group_name_H-M   'P 1'
#
loop_
_entity.id
_entity.type
_entity.pdbx_description
1 polymer ?
#
loop_
_entity_poly.entity_id
_entity_poly.type
_entity_poly.pdbx_seq_one_letter_code
_entity_poly.pdbx_strand_id
1 'polypeptide(L)'
;MHLILYINENDQDKNIECPYCGETLPNLLPSKVSEYLNDISTGTKSARTIVEQYEFCLVHKLSNRITELKSDLLKIIKGQRHSEFRVDAVKRIQEIGKSKVGHPLLYQINYFESFQPGYYEPKGLEVISKTLIEMFAQPRILTENLCAPQSSSQYLVQVLVPETAIRLIAEDLGGIPLNMAKNVMNDSVEFGFYVHKDSNT
;
A
#
# COMPACT_ATOMS: atom_id res chain seq x y z
N MET A 1 -16.98 -25.10 -20.94
CA MET A 1 -17.19 -25.62 -19.57
C MET A 1 -16.35 -24.75 -18.64
N HIS A 2 -16.97 -23.77 -18.01
CA HIS A 2 -16.31 -22.80 -17.13
C HIS A 2 -15.83 -23.51 -15.86
N LEU A 3 -14.53 -23.57 -15.62
CA LEU A 3 -14.00 -23.82 -14.28
C LEU A 3 -13.93 -22.47 -13.57
N ILE A 4 -15.03 -22.10 -12.90
CA ILE A 4 -14.99 -21.12 -11.82
C ILE A 4 -14.32 -21.85 -10.65
N LEU A 5 -13.08 -21.48 -10.32
CA LEU A 5 -12.49 -21.86 -9.03
C LEU A 5 -13.21 -21.04 -7.95
N TYR A 6 -14.34 -21.58 -7.49
CA TYR A 6 -14.86 -21.26 -6.16
C TYR A 6 -13.78 -21.69 -5.17
N ILE A 7 -13.07 -20.72 -4.60
CA ILE A 7 -12.31 -20.93 -3.38
C ILE A 7 -13.37 -21.20 -2.31
N ASN A 8 -13.56 -22.48 -1.99
CA ASN A 8 -14.34 -22.91 -0.84
C ASN A 8 -13.79 -22.21 0.40
N GLU A 9 -14.67 -21.72 1.26
CA GLU A 9 -14.38 -21.08 2.55
C GLU A 9 -13.73 -22.02 3.60
N ASN A 10 -13.02 -23.08 3.17
CA ASN A 10 -12.46 -24.14 4.01
C ASN A 10 -11.00 -24.52 3.69
N ASP A 11 -10.24 -23.69 2.96
CA ASP A 11 -8.79 -23.92 2.71
C ASP A 11 -7.92 -22.79 3.30
N GLN A 12 -8.24 -22.37 4.55
CA GLN A 12 -7.29 -21.63 5.39
C GLN A 12 -6.20 -22.61 5.84
N ASP A 13 -5.02 -22.55 5.22
CA ASP A 13 -3.72 -23.13 5.64
C ASP A 13 -2.99 -23.93 4.55
N LYS A 14 -2.92 -23.38 3.33
CA LYS A 14 -1.74 -23.67 2.48
C LYS A 14 -0.79 -22.49 2.60
N ASN A 15 0.22 -22.65 3.46
CA ASN A 15 1.39 -21.78 3.49
C ASN A 15 2.14 -21.94 2.16
N ILE A 16 1.77 -21.14 1.17
CA ILE A 16 2.49 -21.07 -0.10
C ILE A 16 3.78 -20.30 0.17
N GLU A 17 4.93 -20.91 -0.12
CA GLU A 17 6.23 -20.26 0.02
C GLU A 17 6.61 -19.53 -1.28
N CYS A 18 7.31 -18.41 -1.15
CA CYS A 18 7.91 -17.72 -2.28
C CYS A 18 8.98 -18.62 -2.91
N PRO A 19 8.89 -18.94 -4.22
CA PRO A 19 9.86 -19.84 -4.87
C PRO A 19 11.27 -19.24 -5.00
N TYR A 20 11.47 -17.97 -4.64
CA TYR A 20 12.75 -17.26 -4.75
C TYR A 20 13.42 -17.02 -3.41
N CYS A 21 12.69 -16.58 -2.39
CA CYS A 21 13.26 -16.26 -1.08
C CYS A 21 12.80 -17.19 0.06
N GLY A 22 11.89 -18.13 -0.20
CA GLY A 22 11.43 -19.12 0.79
C GLY A 22 10.50 -18.58 1.88
N GLU A 23 10.17 -17.28 1.88
CA GLU A 23 9.23 -16.71 2.86
C GLU A 23 7.78 -17.10 2.54
N THR A 24 6.96 -17.27 3.59
CA THR A 24 5.53 -17.54 3.44
C THR A 24 4.83 -16.34 2.78
N LEU A 25 4.06 -16.62 1.74
CA LEU A 25 3.27 -15.65 1.01
C LEU A 25 1.98 -15.32 1.79
N PRO A 26 1.44 -14.10 1.64
CA PRO A 26 0.21 -13.72 2.32
C PRO A 26 -0.97 -14.53 1.78
N ASN A 27 -1.92 -14.87 2.66
CA ASN A 27 -3.15 -15.58 2.30
C ASN A 27 -3.95 -14.87 1.19
N LEU A 28 -3.86 -13.55 1.12
CA LEU A 28 -4.41 -12.76 0.02
C LEU A 28 -3.25 -12.25 -0.84
N LEU A 29 -3.00 -12.96 -1.94
CA LEU A 29 -2.00 -12.54 -2.91
C LEU A 29 -2.58 -11.41 -3.78
N PRO A 30 -1.81 -10.33 -4.05
CA PRO A 30 -2.18 -9.37 -5.08
C PRO A 30 -2.46 -10.11 -6.40
N SER A 31 -3.49 -9.74 -7.17
CA SER A 31 -3.91 -10.51 -8.35
C SER A 31 -2.78 -10.81 -9.35
N LYS A 32 -1.84 -9.87 -9.50
CA LYS A 32 -0.65 -9.97 -10.36
C LYS A 32 0.33 -11.05 -9.85
N VAL A 33 0.43 -11.22 -8.53
CA VAL A 33 1.24 -12.25 -7.88
C VAL A 33 0.57 -13.62 -8.04
N SER A 34 -0.75 -13.72 -7.84
CA SER A 34 -1.48 -14.97 -8.08
C SER A 34 -1.44 -15.41 -9.55
N GLU A 35 -1.60 -14.47 -10.49
CA GLU A 35 -1.47 -14.73 -11.93
C GLU A 35 -0.05 -15.22 -12.27
N TYR A 36 0.98 -14.56 -11.72
CA TYR A 36 2.37 -14.95 -11.94
C TYR A 36 2.70 -16.35 -11.40
N LEU A 37 2.22 -16.70 -10.20
CA LEU A 37 2.38 -18.05 -9.64
C LEU A 37 1.63 -19.11 -10.46
N ASN A 38 0.43 -18.78 -10.97
CA ASN A 38 -0.31 -19.66 -11.87
C ASN A 38 0.43 -19.87 -13.18
N ASP A 39 1.03 -18.83 -13.75
CA ASP A 39 1.83 -18.91 -14.99
C ASP A 39 3.08 -19.80 -14.80
N ILE A 40 3.72 -19.76 -13.62
CA ILE A 40 4.82 -20.64 -13.25
C ILE A 40 4.32 -22.08 -13.11
N SER A 41 3.25 -22.30 -12.35
CA SER A 41 2.69 -23.64 -12.10
C SER A 41 2.21 -24.34 -13.37
N THR A 42 1.76 -23.58 -14.37
CA THR A 42 1.28 -24.07 -15.66
C THR A 42 2.39 -24.25 -16.70
N GLY A 43 3.64 -23.86 -16.37
CA GLY A 43 4.78 -23.93 -17.28
C GLY A 43 4.72 -22.91 -18.43
N THR A 44 3.76 -21.99 -18.40
CA THR A 44 3.53 -20.96 -19.43
C THR A 44 4.58 -19.84 -19.34
N LYS A 45 5.11 -19.60 -18.13
CA LYS A 45 6.31 -18.81 -17.88
C LYS A 45 7.37 -19.68 -17.22
N SER A 46 8.55 -19.75 -17.83
CA SER A 46 9.76 -20.16 -17.13
C SER A 46 10.25 -18.91 -16.38
N ALA A 47 10.49 -19.00 -15.08
CA ALA A 47 10.96 -17.90 -14.23
C ALA A 47 12.27 -17.30 -14.79
N ARG A 48 12.20 -16.30 -15.68
CA ARG A 48 13.25 -16.11 -16.70
C ARG A 48 14.15 -14.90 -16.54
N THR A 49 13.91 -13.96 -15.63
CA THR A 49 14.88 -12.87 -15.38
C THR A 49 15.05 -12.55 -13.90
N ILE A 50 16.27 -12.21 -13.50
CA ILE A 50 16.61 -11.73 -12.14
C ILE A 50 15.74 -10.51 -11.76
N VAL A 51 15.37 -9.70 -12.75
CA VAL A 51 14.50 -8.52 -12.57
C VAL A 51 13.09 -8.93 -12.12
N GLU A 52 12.46 -9.88 -12.79
CA GLU A 52 11.12 -10.37 -12.40
C GLU A 52 11.13 -11.04 -11.03
N GLN A 53 12.20 -11.76 -10.68
CA GLN A 53 12.37 -12.38 -9.37
C GLN A 53 12.49 -11.31 -8.26
N TYR A 54 13.29 -10.27 -8.51
CA TYR A 54 13.44 -9.13 -7.61
C TYR A 54 12.10 -8.39 -7.41
N GLU A 55 11.37 -8.12 -8.49
CA GLU A 55 10.06 -7.45 -8.41
C GLU A 55 9.04 -8.29 -7.66
N PHE A 56 8.99 -9.60 -7.91
CA PHE A 56 8.14 -10.51 -7.16
C PHE A 56 8.46 -10.47 -5.67
N CYS A 57 9.75 -10.57 -5.33
CA CYS A 57 10.22 -10.51 -3.93
C CYS A 57 9.86 -9.19 -3.26
N LEU A 58 10.08 -8.06 -3.94
CA LEU A 58 9.73 -6.74 -3.45
C LEU A 58 8.23 -6.64 -3.11
N VAL A 59 7.38 -7.10 -4.04
CA VAL A 59 5.92 -7.04 -3.86
C VAL A 59 5.48 -7.87 -2.66
N HIS A 60 5.84 -9.15 -2.57
CA HIS A 60 5.32 -9.99 -1.49
C HIS A 60 5.90 -9.60 -0.12
N LYS A 61 7.19 -9.23 -0.03
CA LYS A 61 7.81 -8.81 1.24
C LYS A 61 7.13 -7.55 1.78
N LEU A 62 6.90 -6.58 0.91
CA LEU A 62 6.24 -5.33 1.29
C LEU A 62 4.77 -5.55 1.64
N SER A 63 4.02 -6.31 0.83
CA SER A 63 2.62 -6.64 1.13
C SER A 63 2.45 -7.42 2.44
N ASN A 64 3.39 -8.30 2.80
CA ASN A 64 3.38 -9.02 4.08
C ASN A 64 3.47 -8.05 5.26
N ARG A 65 4.50 -7.21 5.27
CA ARG A 65 4.71 -6.19 6.32
C ARG A 65 3.50 -5.26 6.44
N ILE A 66 2.93 -4.81 5.32
CA ILE A 66 1.71 -3.97 5.34
C ILE A 66 0.52 -4.72 5.96
N THR A 67 0.38 -6.02 5.67
CA THR A 67 -0.69 -6.85 6.23
C THR A 67 -0.55 -6.98 7.75
N GLU A 68 0.68 -7.07 8.27
CA GLU A 68 0.94 -7.07 9.72
C GLU A 68 0.49 -5.75 10.38
N LEU A 69 0.54 -4.63 9.65
CA LEU A 69 0.04 -3.33 10.12
C LEU A 69 -1.49 -3.22 10.16
N LYS A 70 -2.25 -4.22 9.68
CA LYS A 70 -3.73 -4.17 9.55
C LYS A 70 -4.43 -3.70 10.82
N SER A 71 -4.10 -4.32 11.95
CA SER A 71 -4.71 -4.00 13.25
C SER A 71 -4.46 -2.55 13.65
N ASP A 72 -3.26 -2.04 13.36
CA ASP A 72 -2.87 -0.68 13.72
C ASP A 72 -3.52 0.37 12.83
N LEU A 73 -3.54 0.14 11.52
CA LEU A 73 -4.22 0.99 10.56
C LEU A 73 -5.73 1.02 10.80
N LEU A 74 -6.33 -0.09 11.23
CA LEU A 74 -7.74 -0.13 11.60
C LEU A 74 -8.06 0.76 12.81
N LYS A 75 -7.13 0.88 13.78
CA LYS A 75 -7.29 1.82 14.90
C LYS A 75 -7.29 3.27 14.41
N ILE A 76 -6.50 3.61 13.40
CA ILE A 76 -6.53 4.95 12.77
C ILE A 76 -7.87 5.20 12.09
N ILE A 77 -8.35 4.24 11.28
CA ILE A 77 -9.65 4.33 10.59
C ILE A 77 -10.79 4.57 11.59
N LYS A 78 -10.78 3.86 12.73
CA LYS A 78 -11.78 3.99 13.80
C LYS A 78 -11.61 5.22 14.69
N GLY A 79 -10.60 6.06 14.46
CA GLY A 79 -10.28 7.22 15.31
C GLY A 79 -9.75 6.86 16.70
N GLN A 80 -9.30 5.62 16.90
CA GLN A 80 -8.75 5.10 18.16
C GLN A 80 -7.25 5.35 18.28
N ARG A 81 -6.59 5.73 17.19
CA ARG A 81 -5.18 6.14 17.16
C ARG A 81 -5.09 7.49 16.44
N HIS A 82 -4.28 8.39 17.02
CA HIS A 82 -4.01 9.69 16.42
C HIS A 82 -3.25 9.55 15.09
N SER A 83 -3.57 10.42 14.14
CA SER A 83 -2.94 10.51 12.82
C SER A 83 -2.75 11.97 12.46
N GLU A 84 -1.50 12.43 12.38
CA GLU A 84 -1.18 13.79 11.91
C GLU A 84 -1.67 13.98 10.48
N PHE A 85 -1.52 12.97 9.62
CA PHE A 85 -1.96 13.01 8.24
C PHE A 85 -3.48 13.22 8.12
N ARG A 86 -4.27 12.58 9.00
CA ARG A 86 -5.73 12.81 9.06
C ARG A 86 -6.04 14.23 9.52
N VAL A 87 -5.39 14.72 10.58
CA VAL A 87 -5.60 16.08 11.10
C VAL A 87 -5.30 17.11 10.00
N ASP A 88 -4.16 16.98 9.33
CA ASP A 88 -3.74 17.88 8.27
C ASP A 88 -4.69 17.81 7.06
N ALA A 89 -5.18 16.61 6.71
CA ALA A 89 -6.13 16.44 5.61
C ALA A 89 -7.48 17.12 5.87
N VAL A 90 -8.00 16.99 7.09
CA VAL A 90 -9.22 17.67 7.51
C VAL A 90 -9.04 19.19 7.50
N LYS A 91 -7.90 19.67 8.02
CA LYS A 91 -7.57 21.11 8.01
C LYS A 91 -7.56 21.67 6.59
N ARG A 92 -6.90 20.99 5.64
CA ARG A 92 -6.87 21.41 4.23
C ARG A 92 -8.27 21.48 3.59
N ILE A 93 -9.16 20.54 3.90
CA ILE A 93 -10.54 20.56 3.43
C ILE A 93 -11.29 21.79 3.95
N GLN A 94 -11.03 22.20 5.19
CA GLN A 94 -11.63 23.38 5.79
C GLN A 94 -11.10 24.68 5.17
N GLU A 95 -9.78 24.77 4.94
CA GLU A 95 -9.12 25.95 4.35
C GLU A 95 -9.54 26.21 2.90
N ILE A 96 -9.68 25.16 2.09
CA ILE A 96 -10.03 25.26 0.66
C ILE A 96 -11.55 25.46 0.46
N GLY A 97 -12.36 25.07 1.44
CA GLY A 97 -13.82 25.06 1.38
C GLY A 97 -14.36 23.85 0.60
N LYS A 98 -15.45 23.24 1.12
CA LYS A 98 -16.05 22.00 0.58
C LYS A 98 -16.31 22.03 -0.93
N SER A 99 -16.63 23.19 -1.51
CA SER A 99 -16.96 23.35 -2.94
C SER A 99 -15.77 23.23 -3.90
N LYS A 100 -14.52 23.38 -3.44
CA LYS A 100 -13.30 23.24 -4.25
C LYS A 100 -12.61 21.88 -4.10
N VAL A 101 -12.96 21.12 -3.06
CA VAL A 101 -12.45 19.76 -2.78
C VAL A 101 -12.96 18.73 -3.81
N GLY A 102 -14.10 19.00 -4.45
CA GLY A 102 -14.67 18.19 -5.52
C GLY A 102 -13.95 18.25 -6.87
N HIS A 103 -12.87 19.03 -7.00
CA HIS A 103 -11.95 19.00 -8.14
C HIS A 103 -10.66 18.24 -7.75
N PRO A 104 -10.59 16.91 -7.97
CA PRO A 104 -9.51 16.06 -7.45
C PRO A 104 -8.13 16.50 -7.95
N LEU A 105 -8.06 16.99 -9.19
CA LEU A 105 -6.82 17.44 -9.82
C LEU A 105 -6.20 18.65 -9.08
N LEU A 106 -6.96 19.70 -8.79
CA LEU A 106 -6.46 20.89 -8.07
C LEU A 106 -6.09 20.58 -6.60
N TYR A 107 -6.86 19.69 -5.96
CA TYR A 107 -6.62 19.31 -4.57
C TYR A 107 -5.45 18.32 -4.42
N GLN A 108 -5.25 17.41 -5.37
CA GLN A 108 -4.14 16.44 -5.29
C GLN A 108 -2.81 17.06 -5.74
N ILE A 109 -2.79 17.93 -6.76
CA ILE A 109 -1.54 18.50 -7.29
C ILE A 109 -0.77 19.32 -6.23
N ASN A 110 -1.47 20.15 -5.44
CA ASN A 110 -0.81 21.05 -4.48
C ASN A 110 -0.23 20.36 -3.25
N TYR A 111 -0.62 19.12 -2.97
CA TYR A 111 -0.23 18.40 -1.74
C TYR A 111 0.26 16.99 -2.02
N PHE A 112 0.50 16.65 -3.29
CA PHE A 112 0.93 15.33 -3.73
C PHE A 112 2.19 14.90 -2.98
N GLU A 113 3.16 15.81 -2.87
CA GLU A 113 4.44 15.61 -2.19
C GLU A 113 4.28 15.20 -0.71
N SER A 114 3.21 15.65 -0.04
CA SER A 114 2.99 15.38 1.39
C SER A 114 2.48 13.97 1.70
N PHE A 115 2.11 13.19 0.68
CA PHE A 115 1.57 11.84 0.84
C PHE A 115 2.44 10.74 0.21
N GLN A 116 3.57 11.14 -0.37
CA GLN A 116 4.47 10.22 -1.03
C GLN A 116 5.16 9.32 0.00
N PRO A 117 5.23 7.99 -0.23
CA PRO A 117 5.82 7.05 0.72
C PRO A 117 7.37 7.10 0.78
N GLY A 118 8.00 8.23 0.45
CA GLY A 118 9.45 8.42 0.52
C GLY A 118 10.24 7.50 -0.40
N TYR A 119 11.29 6.86 0.11
CA TYR A 119 12.15 5.97 -0.68
C TYR A 119 11.43 4.74 -1.26
N TYR A 120 10.20 4.47 -0.86
CA TYR A 120 9.38 3.44 -1.48
C TYR A 120 8.84 3.85 -2.87
N GLU A 121 8.96 5.11 -3.28
CA GLU A 121 8.45 5.58 -4.57
C GLU A 121 9.22 5.03 -5.80
N PRO A 122 8.59 4.87 -6.98
CA PRO A 122 7.16 4.77 -7.21
C PRO A 122 6.60 3.34 -7.04
N LYS A 123 7.46 2.32 -7.12
CA LYS A 123 7.03 0.91 -7.10
C LYS A 123 6.36 0.51 -5.78
N GLY A 124 6.88 0.99 -4.66
CA GLY A 124 6.30 0.77 -3.34
C GLY A 124 4.97 1.49 -3.14
N LEU A 125 4.74 2.66 -3.78
CA LEU A 125 3.42 3.31 -3.77
C LEU A 125 2.35 2.43 -4.44
N GLU A 126 2.69 1.76 -5.55
CA GLU A 126 1.79 0.81 -6.22
C GLU A 126 1.42 -0.33 -5.27
N VAL A 127 2.43 -0.95 -4.63
CA VAL A 127 2.23 -2.08 -3.71
C VAL A 127 1.43 -1.65 -2.48
N ILE A 128 1.79 -0.54 -1.84
CA ILE A 128 1.10 0.02 -0.67
C ILE A 128 -0.37 0.29 -1.01
N SER A 129 -0.62 1.03 -2.09
CA SER A 129 -1.98 1.40 -2.48
C SER A 129 -2.84 0.16 -2.75
N LYS A 130 -2.31 -0.81 -3.50
CA LYS A 130 -3.02 -2.04 -3.84
C LYS A 130 -3.36 -2.86 -2.60
N THR A 131 -2.40 -3.10 -1.72
CA THR A 131 -2.61 -3.86 -0.49
C THR A 131 -3.63 -3.17 0.43
N LEU A 132 -3.58 -1.84 0.56
CA LEU A 132 -4.58 -1.08 1.34
C LEU A 132 -5.99 -1.13 0.73
N ILE A 133 -6.10 -1.07 -0.60
CA ILE A 133 -7.38 -1.21 -1.31
C ILE A 133 -8.00 -2.58 -1.01
N GLU A 134 -7.23 -3.65 -1.15
CA GLU A 134 -7.67 -5.02 -0.89
C GLU A 134 -8.05 -5.23 0.59
N MET A 135 -7.32 -4.62 1.52
CA MET A 135 -7.57 -4.76 2.96
C MET A 135 -8.77 -3.95 3.46
N PHE A 136 -9.01 -2.75 2.93
CA PHE A 136 -9.95 -1.80 3.54
C PHE A 136 -11.00 -1.23 2.58
N ALA A 137 -10.69 -1.03 1.30
CA ALA A 137 -11.62 -0.45 0.35
C ALA A 137 -12.56 -1.50 -0.26
N GLN A 138 -12.02 -2.62 -0.76
CA GLN A 138 -12.82 -3.71 -1.35
C GLN A 138 -13.80 -4.34 -0.36
N PRO A 139 -13.41 -4.63 0.91
CA PRO A 139 -14.34 -5.14 1.91
C PRO A 139 -15.27 -4.05 2.48
N ARG A 140 -15.24 -2.84 1.92
CA ARG A 140 -16.05 -1.67 2.33
C ARG A 140 -15.90 -1.28 3.80
N ILE A 141 -14.70 -1.44 4.36
CA ILE A 141 -14.37 -0.98 5.71
C ILE A 141 -14.30 0.55 5.75
N LEU A 142 -13.79 1.19 4.69
CA LEU A 142 -13.74 2.64 4.54
C LEU A 142 -15.14 3.21 4.21
N THR A 143 -16.00 3.29 5.21
CA THR A 143 -17.33 3.89 5.09
C THR A 143 -17.28 5.42 5.14
N GLU A 144 -18.29 6.08 4.57
CA GLU A 144 -18.39 7.55 4.58
C GLU A 144 -18.30 8.13 6.00
N ASN A 145 -18.94 7.49 6.98
CA ASN A 145 -18.91 7.94 8.38
C ASN A 145 -17.51 7.88 8.99
N LEU A 146 -16.70 6.87 8.65
CA LEU A 146 -15.35 6.71 9.18
C LEU A 146 -14.34 7.63 8.50
N CYS A 147 -14.56 7.91 7.21
CA CYS A 147 -13.67 8.75 6.38
C CYS A 147 -14.02 10.24 6.43
N ALA A 148 -15.25 10.60 6.81
CA ALA A 148 -15.72 11.98 6.81
C ALA A 148 -14.73 12.93 7.53
N PRO A 149 -14.49 14.13 6.97
CA PRO A 149 -15.12 14.73 5.78
C PRO A 149 -14.54 14.29 4.41
N GLN A 150 -13.57 13.38 4.38
CA GLN A 150 -12.95 12.88 3.15
C GLN A 150 -13.81 11.79 2.50
N SER A 151 -13.70 11.63 1.17
CA SER A 151 -14.12 10.39 0.51
C SER A 151 -13.22 9.22 0.90
N SER A 152 -13.66 7.98 0.70
CA SER A 152 -12.84 6.79 0.99
C SER A 152 -11.53 6.77 0.19
N SER A 153 -11.53 7.26 -1.05
CA SER A 153 -10.32 7.37 -1.88
C SER A 153 -9.37 8.44 -1.37
N GLN A 154 -9.89 9.61 -0.97
CA GLN A 154 -9.09 10.67 -0.36
C GLN A 154 -8.48 10.20 0.96
N TYR A 155 -9.24 9.51 1.79
CA TYR A 155 -8.75 8.95 3.05
C TYR A 155 -7.63 7.93 2.83
N LEU A 156 -7.79 7.05 1.84
CA LEU A 156 -6.76 6.07 1.51
C LEU A 156 -5.45 6.75 1.12
N VAL A 157 -5.48 7.70 0.19
CA VAL A 157 -4.28 8.37 -0.33
C VAL A 157 -3.67 9.33 0.69
N GLN A 158 -4.48 10.13 1.37
CA GLN A 158 -3.98 11.22 2.21
C GLN A 158 -3.67 10.79 3.64
N VAL A 159 -4.17 9.64 4.07
CA VAL A 159 -4.01 9.13 5.44
C VAL A 159 -3.36 7.77 5.43
N LEU A 160 -3.98 6.75 4.82
CA LEU A 160 -3.48 5.39 4.99
C LEU A 160 -2.15 5.12 4.28
N VAL A 161 -1.94 5.66 3.07
CA VAL A 161 -0.66 5.55 2.36
C VAL A 161 0.49 6.13 3.20
N PRO A 162 0.47 7.40 3.62
CA PRO A 162 1.58 7.95 4.40
C PRO A 162 1.69 7.35 5.81
N GLU A 163 0.58 6.99 6.48
CA GLU A 163 0.63 6.26 7.77
C GLU A 163 1.31 4.89 7.65
N THR A 164 1.12 4.21 6.52
CA THR A 164 1.76 2.93 6.21
C THR A 164 3.25 3.15 5.95
N ALA A 165 3.59 4.15 5.13
CA ALA A 165 4.98 4.47 4.80
C ALA A 165 5.82 4.79 6.04
N ILE A 166 5.35 5.66 6.93
CA ILE A 166 6.12 6.01 8.15
C ILE A 166 6.33 4.81 9.09
N ARG A 167 5.42 3.82 9.09
CA ARG A 167 5.58 2.59 9.89
C ARG A 167 6.62 1.66 9.29
N LEU A 168 6.58 1.50 7.97
CA LEU A 168 7.57 0.71 7.24
C LEU A 168 8.96 1.33 7.39
N ILE A 169 9.08 2.66 7.25
CA ILE A 169 10.33 3.38 7.45
C ILE A 169 10.82 3.27 8.88
N ALA A 170 9.92 3.41 9.86
CA ALA A 170 10.27 3.24 11.26
C ALA A 170 10.86 1.84 11.53
N GLU A 171 10.22 0.81 10.99
CA GLU A 171 10.68 -0.58 11.08
C GLU A 171 12.04 -0.79 10.41
N ASP A 172 12.22 -0.31 9.16
CA ASP A 172 13.47 -0.45 8.40
C ASP A 172 14.67 0.15 9.13
N LEU A 173 14.43 1.22 9.87
CA LEU A 173 15.47 1.96 10.62
C LEU A 173 15.60 1.50 12.07
N GLY A 174 15.09 0.31 12.41
CA GLY A 174 15.26 -0.30 13.74
C GLY A 174 14.28 0.21 14.79
N GLY A 175 13.08 0.63 14.39
CA GLY A 175 12.01 1.06 15.28
C GLY A 175 12.08 2.52 15.72
N ILE A 176 12.54 3.43 14.85
CA ILE A 176 12.63 4.86 15.18
C ILE A 176 11.25 5.49 15.44
N PRO A 177 11.18 6.61 16.18
CA PRO A 177 9.95 7.37 16.37
C PRO A 177 9.27 7.79 15.05
N LEU A 178 7.93 7.75 15.01
CA LEU A 178 7.15 8.04 13.80
C LEU A 178 7.36 9.45 13.23
N ASN A 179 7.64 10.45 14.07
CA ASN A 179 7.97 11.80 13.61
C ASN A 179 9.34 11.85 12.90
N MET A 180 10.32 11.07 13.37
CA MET A 180 11.61 10.91 12.68
C MET A 180 11.43 10.15 11.37
N ALA A 181 10.62 9.09 11.35
CA ALA A 181 10.29 8.37 10.13
C ALA A 181 9.56 9.25 9.10
N LYS A 182 8.70 10.17 9.55
CA LYS A 182 8.05 11.18 8.68
C LYS A 182 9.07 12.13 8.04
N ASN A 183 10.10 12.56 8.78
CA ASN A 183 11.18 13.37 8.19
C ASN A 183 11.92 12.58 7.11
N VAL A 184 12.31 11.33 7.41
CA VAL A 184 12.95 10.45 6.43
C VAL A 184 12.06 10.23 5.20
N MET A 185 10.76 10.02 5.40
CA MET A 185 9.79 9.86 4.30
C MET A 185 9.84 11.06 3.36
N ASN A 186 9.79 12.28 3.89
CA ASN A 186 9.82 13.48 3.06
C ASN A 186 11.18 13.68 2.36
N ASP A 187 12.28 13.45 3.08
CA ASP A 187 13.63 13.70 2.57
C ASP A 187 14.07 12.67 1.51
N SER A 188 13.40 11.52 1.44
CA SER A 188 13.83 10.37 0.63
C SER A 188 13.01 10.13 -0.64
N VAL A 189 12.06 11.00 -0.98
CA VAL A 189 11.23 10.87 -2.20
C VAL A 189 12.09 10.81 -3.46
N GLU A 190 13.00 11.76 -3.66
CA GLU A 190 13.86 11.80 -4.86
C GLU A 190 14.76 10.57 -4.96
N PHE A 191 15.26 10.08 -3.82
CA PHE A 191 16.02 8.84 -3.74
C PHE A 191 15.18 7.64 -4.18
N GLY A 192 13.93 7.53 -3.73
CA GLY A 192 13.01 6.48 -4.17
C GLY A 192 12.87 6.45 -5.69
N PHE A 193 12.54 7.60 -6.28
CA PHE A 193 12.44 7.72 -7.75
C PHE A 193 13.74 7.35 -8.45
N TYR A 194 14.91 7.67 -7.89
CA TYR A 194 16.19 7.28 -8.46
C TYR A 194 16.43 5.77 -8.43
N VAL A 195 16.17 5.12 -7.29
CA VAL A 195 16.36 3.67 -7.09
C VAL A 195 15.41 2.86 -7.96
N HIS A 196 14.19 3.35 -8.12
CA HIS A 196 13.11 2.63 -8.78
C HIS A 196 12.80 3.16 -10.19
N LYS A 197 13.73 3.89 -10.82
CA LYS A 197 13.58 4.29 -12.23
C LYS A 197 13.26 3.08 -13.09
N ASP A 198 12.21 3.19 -13.90
CA ASP A 198 11.94 2.21 -14.94
C ASP A 198 13.12 2.20 -15.90
N SER A 199 13.72 1.02 -16.10
CA SER A 199 14.87 0.80 -16.99
C SER A 199 14.57 1.04 -18.48
N ASN A 200 13.45 1.66 -18.83
CA ASN A 200 13.03 1.92 -20.20
C ASN A 200 13.54 3.29 -20.69
N THR A 201 14.87 3.44 -20.72
CA THR A 201 15.55 4.40 -21.59
C THR A 201 16.57 3.69 -22.45
#